data_AF-A0A1Y1CNH8-F1
#
_entry.id   AF-A0A1Y1CNH8-F1
#
_cell.length_a   1.000
_cell.length_b   1.000
_cell.length_c   1.000
_cell.angle_alpha   90.00
_cell.angle_beta   90.00
_cell.angle_gamma   90.00
#
_symmetry.space_group_name_H-M   'P 1'
#
loop_
_entity.id
_entity.type
_entity.pdbx_description
1 polymer ?
#
loop_
_entity_poly.entity_id
_entity_poly.type
_entity_poly.pdbx_seq_one_letter_code
_entity_poly.pdbx_strand_id
1 'polypeptide(L)'
;MRLIIFILFISVSNFSLLNAQDSLALHYSKSLSTSRIQNDVVVLASDNMEGRDTGSKGQKLAAKYIHQQFLNAHLINPSGTKDSLEYFQNFSVYKQEQSGAEIKNLDKEFKNYEDILISGFTNYSNDSMDLVFLGTAPDTSYTNKDYSNKAVLFLSSNLYAAAIKSNDIVIASKAKLVLFCNPNQNNQYKGLLNKRKAISPRGMKLKSEINGKSNPFDSISSNQSFTKYKSRMNTFQGAISNSVASALLQIKPKRLKQILATNQVNQSEQANRKFAFNFSLKYKEVSTENVFAFLPGTDKKEEVLVISAHYDHIGKKDGEIFNGANDNASGTASIIEIARKFQEASDNGHKTKRSIVFVAFTGEEKGLYGSKYFTDNPPVPLSKIVGNLNLDMLGRYDQFHDTTDYIYLLGANHLKPKLKVISDSINQISTKLQLDYKYDTPDNFLYRASDQASFVKHGIPAIFYFNGLHKDYHQASDTAEKIDFQAIKRVSELVFLTAWELANEN
;
A
#
# COMPACT_ATOMS: atom_id res chain seq x y z
N MET A 1 66.17 -32.42 -10.63
CA MET A 1 64.82 -32.84 -11.06
C MET A 1 64.15 -33.60 -9.92
N ARG A 2 63.42 -32.91 -9.04
CA ARG A 2 62.44 -33.53 -8.13
C ARG A 2 61.23 -32.60 -8.08
N LEU A 3 60.11 -33.19 -8.48
CA LEU A 3 58.91 -32.56 -8.98
C LEU A 3 57.99 -32.18 -7.82
N ILE A 4 57.45 -30.97 -7.94
CA ILE A 4 56.35 -30.42 -7.16
C ILE A 4 55.09 -31.26 -7.42
N ILE A 5 54.55 -31.92 -6.40
CA ILE A 5 53.18 -32.44 -6.37
C ILE A 5 52.64 -32.11 -4.98
N PHE A 6 51.98 -30.95 -4.82
CA PHE A 6 51.04 -30.73 -3.70
C PHE A 6 50.16 -29.49 -3.89
N ILE A 7 49.67 -29.20 -5.10
CA ILE A 7 48.59 -28.20 -5.29
C ILE A 7 47.67 -28.68 -6.43
N LEU A 8 46.83 -29.68 -6.17
CA LEU A 8 45.71 -30.01 -7.07
C LEU A 8 44.58 -30.77 -6.35
N PHE A 9 44.17 -30.31 -5.16
CA PHE A 9 43.02 -30.91 -4.44
C PHE A 9 42.03 -29.89 -3.84
N ILE A 10 42.15 -28.59 -4.16
CA ILE A 10 41.29 -27.53 -3.59
C ILE A 10 40.23 -27.00 -4.59
N SER A 11 40.26 -27.38 -5.87
CA SER A 11 39.32 -26.84 -6.87
C SER A 11 38.14 -27.75 -7.25
N VAL A 12 38.09 -29.01 -6.78
CA VAL A 12 37.00 -29.96 -7.16
C VAL A 12 35.83 -29.92 -6.16
N SER A 13 36.06 -29.52 -4.91
CA SER A 13 35.04 -29.45 -3.86
C SER A 13 34.07 -28.27 -4.04
N ASN A 14 34.53 -27.12 -4.54
CA ASN A 14 33.66 -25.95 -4.71
C ASN A 14 32.69 -26.08 -5.90
N PHE A 15 33.08 -26.79 -6.97
CA PHE A 15 32.21 -27.01 -8.13
C PHE A 15 31.11 -28.05 -7.87
N SER A 16 31.37 -29.05 -7.02
CA SER A 16 30.39 -30.07 -6.64
C SER A 16 29.34 -29.55 -5.65
N LEU A 17 29.72 -28.64 -4.75
CA LEU A 17 28.80 -27.98 -3.82
C LEU A 17 27.79 -27.05 -4.51
N LEU A 18 28.21 -26.27 -5.52
CA LEU A 18 27.27 -25.44 -6.30
C LEU A 18 26.22 -26.30 -7.01
N ASN A 19 26.63 -27.35 -7.72
CA ASN A 19 25.70 -28.24 -8.42
C ASN A 19 24.75 -28.99 -7.46
N ALA A 20 25.22 -29.37 -6.27
CA ALA A 20 24.40 -30.02 -5.26
C ALA A 20 23.35 -29.07 -4.66
N GLN A 21 23.74 -27.82 -4.36
CA GLN A 21 22.85 -26.79 -3.83
C GLN A 21 21.75 -26.40 -4.84
N ASP A 22 22.10 -26.29 -6.12
CA ASP A 22 21.15 -26.01 -7.20
C ASP A 22 20.16 -27.17 -7.38
N SER A 23 20.64 -28.43 -7.31
CA SER A 23 19.77 -29.61 -7.39
C SER A 23 18.79 -29.71 -6.21
N LEU A 24 19.22 -29.28 -5.03
CA LEU A 24 18.44 -29.33 -3.81
C LEU A 24 17.35 -28.25 -3.79
N ALA A 25 17.71 -27.01 -4.13
CA ALA A 25 16.74 -25.92 -4.26
C ALA A 25 15.66 -26.26 -5.29
N LEU A 26 16.06 -26.88 -6.42
CA LEU A 26 15.14 -27.34 -7.45
C LEU A 26 14.25 -28.49 -6.96
N HIS A 27 14.77 -29.42 -6.17
CA HIS A 27 13.97 -30.49 -5.57
C HIS A 27 12.83 -29.94 -4.71
N TYR A 28 13.13 -29.03 -3.78
CA TYR A 28 12.11 -28.44 -2.92
C TYR A 28 11.13 -27.56 -3.69
N SER A 29 11.60 -26.74 -4.63
CA SER A 29 10.71 -25.89 -5.43
C SER A 29 9.72 -26.72 -6.25
N LYS A 30 10.16 -27.81 -6.91
CA LYS A 30 9.26 -28.67 -7.69
C LYS A 30 8.21 -29.38 -6.84
N SER A 31 8.48 -29.58 -5.55
CA SER A 31 7.57 -30.22 -4.58
C SER A 31 6.49 -29.30 -3.99
N LEU A 32 6.48 -28.00 -4.32
CA LEU A 32 5.40 -27.07 -3.98
C LEU A 32 4.05 -27.66 -4.44
N SER A 33 3.04 -27.64 -3.57
CA SER A 33 1.76 -28.31 -3.83
C SER A 33 0.70 -27.35 -4.34
N THR A 34 0.29 -27.54 -5.60
CA THR A 34 -0.85 -26.83 -6.17
C THR A 34 -2.14 -27.06 -5.37
N SER A 35 -2.38 -28.27 -4.86
CA SER A 35 -3.58 -28.57 -4.08
C SER A 35 -3.61 -27.85 -2.73
N ARG A 36 -2.45 -27.70 -2.05
CA ARG A 36 -2.39 -26.91 -0.81
C ARG A 36 -2.61 -25.43 -1.09
N ILE A 37 -1.95 -24.87 -2.12
CA ILE A 37 -2.17 -23.50 -2.57
C ILE A 37 -3.65 -23.26 -2.88
N GLN A 38 -4.27 -24.16 -3.64
CA GLN A 38 -5.69 -24.07 -3.99
C GLN A 38 -6.57 -24.09 -2.74
N ASN A 39 -6.32 -24.98 -1.79
CA ASN A 39 -7.08 -25.05 -0.54
C ASN A 39 -6.94 -23.74 0.25
N ASP A 40 -5.72 -23.21 0.37
CA ASP A 40 -5.45 -21.96 1.08
C ASP A 40 -6.17 -20.78 0.42
N VAL A 41 -6.14 -20.67 -0.92
CA VAL A 41 -6.89 -19.65 -1.67
C VAL A 41 -8.40 -19.77 -1.44
N VAL A 42 -8.96 -20.98 -1.56
CA VAL A 42 -10.40 -21.21 -1.41
C VAL A 42 -10.88 -20.84 0.00
N VAL A 43 -10.11 -21.19 1.04
CA VAL A 43 -10.46 -20.83 2.42
C VAL A 43 -10.35 -19.32 2.64
N LEU A 44 -9.23 -18.72 2.25
CA LEU A 44 -9.00 -17.28 2.42
C LEU A 44 -10.04 -16.46 1.66
N ALA A 45 -10.38 -16.86 0.43
CA ALA A 45 -11.38 -16.22 -0.42
C ALA A 45 -12.83 -16.70 -0.18
N SER A 46 -13.11 -17.43 0.89
CA SER A 46 -14.48 -17.85 1.19
C SER A 46 -15.34 -16.72 1.76
N ASP A 47 -16.66 -16.83 1.59
CA ASP A 47 -17.63 -15.88 2.16
C ASP A 47 -17.54 -15.77 3.70
N ASN A 48 -17.07 -16.85 4.35
CA ASN A 48 -16.82 -16.88 5.79
C ASN A 48 -15.74 -15.88 6.23
N MET A 49 -14.83 -15.52 5.31
CA MET A 49 -13.80 -14.51 5.53
C MET A 49 -14.29 -13.09 5.25
N GLU A 50 -15.55 -12.91 4.85
CA GLU A 50 -16.23 -11.61 4.71
C GLU A 50 -15.48 -10.58 3.85
N GLY A 51 -14.65 -11.04 2.93
CA GLY A 51 -13.78 -10.19 2.09
C GLY A 51 -12.64 -9.49 2.82
N ARG A 52 -12.35 -9.90 4.07
CA ARG A 52 -11.12 -9.56 4.81
C ARG A 52 -10.81 -8.06 4.90
N ASP A 53 -11.82 -7.19 5.04
CA ASP A 53 -11.60 -5.74 5.24
C ASP A 53 -10.72 -5.49 6.46
N THR A 54 -9.76 -4.58 6.37
CA THR A 54 -8.79 -4.29 7.44
C THR A 54 -9.50 -4.04 8.78
N GLY A 55 -9.11 -4.80 9.82
CA GLY A 55 -9.70 -4.71 11.15
C GLY A 55 -11.10 -5.30 11.31
N SER A 56 -11.69 -5.88 10.26
CA SER A 56 -12.98 -6.58 10.32
C SER A 56 -12.87 -7.97 10.95
N LYS A 57 -14.02 -8.57 11.27
CA LYS A 57 -14.11 -9.98 11.72
C LYS A 57 -13.47 -10.93 10.69
N GLY A 58 -13.78 -10.72 9.41
CA GLY A 58 -13.18 -11.46 8.30
C GLY A 58 -11.66 -11.42 8.28
N GLN A 59 -11.06 -10.23 8.47
CA GLN A 59 -9.61 -10.07 8.59
C GLN A 59 -9.06 -10.86 9.78
N LYS A 60 -9.70 -10.81 10.96
CA LYS A 60 -9.26 -11.60 12.13
C LYS A 60 -9.28 -13.11 11.88
N LEU A 61 -10.30 -13.59 11.17
CA LEU A 61 -10.42 -15.01 10.83
C LEU A 61 -9.30 -15.43 9.87
N ALA A 62 -9.02 -14.63 8.85
CA ALA A 62 -7.92 -14.86 7.92
C ALA A 62 -6.56 -14.84 8.64
N ALA A 63 -6.32 -13.87 9.53
CA ALA A 63 -5.09 -13.77 10.30
C ALA A 63 -4.84 -15.03 11.16
N LYS A 64 -5.88 -15.52 11.84
CA LYS A 64 -5.83 -16.78 12.60
C LYS A 64 -5.58 -17.99 11.72
N TYR A 65 -6.20 -18.04 10.55
CA TYR A 65 -6.01 -19.13 9.60
C TYR A 65 -4.55 -19.18 9.10
N ILE A 66 -4.00 -18.05 8.67
CA ILE A 66 -2.61 -17.93 8.20
C ILE A 66 -1.64 -18.34 9.30
N HIS A 67 -1.85 -17.84 10.52
CA HIS A 67 -1.07 -18.24 11.69
C HIS A 67 -1.11 -19.76 11.91
N GLN A 68 -2.29 -20.37 11.83
CA GLN A 68 -2.42 -21.82 11.96
C GLN A 68 -1.69 -22.57 10.85
N GLN A 69 -1.68 -22.06 9.61
CA GLN A 69 -0.90 -22.68 8.53
C GLN A 69 0.60 -22.62 8.79
N PHE A 70 1.11 -21.52 9.33
CA PHE A 70 2.52 -21.41 9.73
C PHE A 70 2.87 -22.36 10.89
N LEU A 71 2.00 -22.51 11.89
CA LEU A 71 2.18 -23.49 12.96
C LEU A 71 2.19 -24.94 12.44
N ASN A 72 1.25 -25.27 11.55
CA ASN A 72 1.18 -26.59 10.92
C ASN A 72 2.41 -26.87 10.04
N ALA A 73 3.08 -25.83 9.57
CA ALA A 73 4.33 -25.94 8.84
C ALA A 73 5.56 -26.02 9.76
N HIS A 74 5.41 -26.02 11.10
CA HIS A 74 6.48 -26.04 12.10
C HIS A 74 7.41 -24.81 12.14
N LEU A 75 6.97 -23.67 11.58
CA LEU A 75 7.74 -22.44 11.65
C LEU A 75 7.67 -21.82 13.04
N ILE A 76 8.83 -21.46 13.59
CA ILE A 76 8.97 -20.90 14.93
C ILE A 76 8.92 -19.36 14.93
N ASN A 77 8.86 -18.78 16.12
CA ASN A 77 8.92 -17.33 16.34
C ASN A 77 10.38 -16.84 16.48
N PRO A 78 10.74 -15.59 16.06
CA PRO A 78 12.10 -15.06 16.22
C PRO A 78 12.63 -14.88 17.65
N SER A 79 11.87 -15.16 18.71
CA SER A 79 12.35 -14.96 20.08
C SER A 79 11.85 -16.02 21.06
N GLY A 80 12.72 -16.44 21.98
CA GLY A 80 12.44 -17.43 23.04
C GLY A 80 11.52 -16.91 24.15
N THR A 81 10.43 -16.26 23.81
CA THR A 81 9.45 -15.69 24.74
C THR A 81 8.12 -16.44 24.59
N LYS A 82 7.57 -16.86 25.73
CA LYS A 82 6.54 -17.91 25.86
C LYS A 82 5.14 -17.51 25.40
N ASP A 83 4.96 -16.37 24.73
CA ASP A 83 3.63 -15.86 24.39
C ASP A 83 3.29 -16.05 22.91
N SER A 84 2.16 -16.72 22.68
CA SER A 84 1.47 -16.88 21.39
C SER A 84 1.10 -15.55 20.70
N LEU A 85 1.37 -14.41 21.35
CA LEU A 85 1.17 -13.05 20.85
C LEU A 85 2.24 -12.60 19.83
N GLU A 86 3.36 -13.32 19.67
CA GLU A 86 4.49 -12.86 18.84
C GLU A 86 4.37 -13.20 17.34
N TYR A 87 3.36 -13.97 16.91
CA TYR A 87 3.07 -14.15 15.47
C TYR A 87 2.33 -12.96 14.88
N PHE A 88 1.89 -12.01 15.73
CA PHE A 88 1.10 -10.86 15.32
C PHE A 88 1.83 -9.57 15.65
N GLN A 89 2.08 -8.72 14.64
CA GLN A 89 2.39 -7.32 14.89
C GLN A 89 1.09 -6.53 14.88
N ASN A 90 0.58 -6.27 16.08
CA ASN A 90 -0.64 -5.51 16.29
C ASN A 90 -0.37 -4.01 16.11
N PHE A 91 -1.27 -3.34 15.39
CA PHE A 91 -1.29 -1.89 15.28
C PHE A 91 -2.70 -1.38 15.08
N SER A 92 -2.91 -0.09 15.31
CA SER A 92 -4.21 0.55 15.16
C SER A 92 -4.29 1.35 13.88
N VAL A 93 -5.48 1.34 13.28
CA VAL A 93 -5.85 2.15 12.13
C VAL A 93 -7.11 2.96 12.45
N TYR A 94 -7.21 4.19 11.95
CA TYR A 94 -8.32 5.09 12.28
C TYR A 94 -9.32 5.15 11.15
N LYS A 95 -10.49 4.55 11.35
CA LYS A 95 -11.62 4.56 10.41
C LYS A 95 -12.45 5.83 10.62
N GLN A 96 -12.70 6.60 9.57
CA GLN A 96 -13.61 7.74 9.64
C GLN A 96 -15.06 7.22 9.64
N GLU A 97 -15.83 7.51 10.69
CA GLU A 97 -17.21 7.01 10.83
C GLU A 97 -18.27 7.97 10.32
N GLN A 98 -18.07 9.28 10.54
CA GLN A 98 -18.99 10.33 10.13
C GLN A 98 -18.23 11.61 9.91
N SER A 99 -18.64 12.36 8.89
CA SER A 99 -18.29 13.77 8.82
C SER A 99 -19.43 14.65 8.35
N GLY A 100 -19.70 15.69 9.14
CA GLY A 100 -20.54 16.80 8.74
C GLY A 100 -19.70 17.94 8.20
N ALA A 101 -20.22 18.64 7.21
CA ALA A 101 -19.74 19.96 6.82
C ALA A 101 -20.98 20.82 6.66
N GLU A 102 -20.94 22.02 7.22
CA GLU A 102 -22.01 23.00 7.13
C GLU A 102 -21.36 24.36 6.88
N ILE A 103 -21.94 25.11 5.95
CA ILE A 103 -21.60 26.51 5.72
C ILE A 103 -22.84 27.33 6.04
N LYS A 104 -22.80 28.12 7.12
CA LYS A 104 -23.90 29.02 7.51
C LYS A 104 -23.73 30.39 6.86
N ASN A 105 -24.80 31.19 6.89
CA ASN A 105 -24.96 32.45 6.15
C ASN A 105 -25.06 32.26 4.63
N LEU A 106 -25.61 31.12 4.23
CA LEU A 106 -26.10 30.82 2.89
C LEU A 106 -27.56 30.37 3.03
N ASP A 107 -28.41 30.69 2.05
CA ASP A 107 -29.81 30.26 2.02
C ASP A 107 -29.99 28.75 1.84
N LYS A 108 -28.89 28.00 1.75
CA LYS A 108 -28.84 26.58 1.47
C LYS A 108 -27.81 25.89 2.37
N GLU A 109 -28.21 24.77 2.98
CA GLU A 109 -27.29 23.82 3.59
C GLU A 109 -26.53 23.04 2.52
N PHE A 110 -25.23 22.86 2.74
CA PHE A 110 -24.35 22.06 1.90
C PHE A 110 -23.80 20.90 2.71
N LYS A 111 -23.82 19.68 2.17
CA LYS A 111 -23.43 18.47 2.91
C LYS A 111 -22.04 17.98 2.51
N ASN A 112 -21.27 17.47 3.47
CA ASN A 112 -20.01 16.78 3.20
C ASN A 112 -20.27 15.48 2.41
N TYR A 113 -19.38 15.14 1.51
CA TYR A 113 -19.54 14.07 0.51
C TYR A 113 -20.73 14.26 -0.45
N GLU A 114 -21.34 15.44 -0.54
CA GLU A 114 -22.31 15.74 -1.59
C GLU A 114 -21.91 17.03 -2.30
N ASP A 115 -21.85 18.12 -1.55
CA ASP A 115 -21.54 19.45 -2.04
C ASP A 115 -20.10 19.87 -1.72
N ILE A 116 -19.54 19.30 -0.64
CA ILE A 116 -18.22 19.64 -0.11
C ILE A 116 -17.44 18.34 0.09
N LEU A 117 -16.16 18.35 -0.24
CA LEU A 117 -15.20 17.29 0.08
C LEU A 117 -14.05 17.90 0.89
N ILE A 118 -14.24 18.02 2.21
CA ILE A 118 -13.21 18.54 3.12
C ILE A 118 -12.32 17.40 3.60
N SER A 119 -11.02 17.65 3.60
CA SER A 119 -10.01 16.88 4.32
C SER A 119 -9.53 17.67 5.55
N GLY A 120 -9.45 16.99 6.68
CA GLY A 120 -9.02 17.50 7.98
C GLY A 120 -8.85 16.35 8.97
N PHE A 121 -8.50 16.65 10.23
CA PHE A 121 -8.31 15.66 11.31
C PHE A 121 -9.04 16.02 12.60
N THR A 122 -9.45 17.27 12.74
CA THR A 122 -10.18 17.82 13.88
C THR A 122 -11.55 18.31 13.47
N ASN A 123 -12.44 18.41 14.45
CA ASN A 123 -13.61 19.24 14.27
C ASN A 123 -13.17 20.69 14.10
N TYR A 124 -13.90 21.41 13.27
CA TYR A 124 -13.78 22.84 13.11
C TYR A 124 -15.12 23.47 13.33
N SER A 125 -15.13 24.61 13.99
CA SER A 125 -16.29 25.48 14.01
C SER A 125 -15.81 26.91 14.12
N ASN A 126 -16.49 27.80 13.45
CA ASN A 126 -16.39 29.23 13.69
C ASN A 126 -17.77 29.85 13.58
N ASP A 127 -17.92 31.03 14.20
CA ASP A 127 -19.16 31.81 14.08
C ASP A 127 -19.14 32.67 12.82
N SER A 128 -17.95 33.07 12.36
CA SER A 128 -17.76 33.94 11.20
C SER A 128 -16.29 33.96 10.75
N MET A 129 -16.05 33.86 9.44
CA MET A 129 -14.72 33.91 8.83
C MET A 129 -14.75 34.62 7.48
N ASP A 130 -13.80 35.52 7.25
CA ASP A 130 -13.61 36.20 5.97
C ASP A 130 -13.24 35.21 4.87
N LEU A 131 -13.88 35.33 3.71
CA LEU A 131 -13.57 34.58 2.49
C LEU A 131 -12.74 35.47 1.55
N VAL A 132 -11.55 34.98 1.20
CA VAL A 132 -10.66 35.58 0.19
C VAL A 132 -10.73 34.76 -1.10
N PHE A 133 -11.15 35.39 -2.19
CA PHE A 133 -11.16 34.76 -3.51
C PHE A 133 -9.91 35.12 -4.32
N LEU A 134 -9.13 34.11 -4.70
CA LEU A 134 -7.84 34.29 -5.39
C LEU A 134 -7.92 34.10 -6.92
N GLY A 135 -9.12 33.98 -7.51
CA GLY A 135 -9.25 33.66 -8.93
C GLY A 135 -8.67 32.27 -9.21
N THR A 136 -7.60 32.20 -10.01
CA THR A 136 -6.86 30.95 -10.29
C THR A 136 -5.66 30.69 -9.35
N ALA A 137 -5.51 31.53 -8.32
CA ALA A 137 -4.42 31.48 -7.33
C ALA A 137 -2.99 31.54 -7.91
N PRO A 138 -2.63 32.60 -8.66
CA PRO A 138 -1.23 32.86 -8.99
C PRO A 138 -0.41 33.07 -7.70
N ASP A 139 0.88 32.73 -7.69
CA ASP A 139 1.72 32.74 -6.47
C ASP A 139 1.75 34.09 -5.75
N THR A 140 1.70 35.17 -6.54
CA THR A 140 1.64 36.55 -6.04
C THR A 140 0.37 36.86 -5.23
N SER A 141 -0.68 36.07 -5.39
CA SER A 141 -1.96 36.28 -4.69
C SER A 141 -1.93 35.84 -3.22
N TYR A 142 -1.01 34.97 -2.81
CA TYR A 142 -0.96 34.42 -1.45
C TYR A 142 0.44 34.42 -0.80
N THR A 143 1.52 34.54 -1.57
CA THR A 143 2.88 34.63 -1.02
C THR A 143 3.05 35.93 -0.23
N ASN A 144 3.64 35.84 0.97
CA ASN A 144 3.83 36.98 1.89
C ASN A 144 2.52 37.68 2.30
N LYS A 145 1.38 36.96 2.24
CA LYS A 145 0.10 37.44 2.77
C LYS A 145 -0.20 36.76 4.11
N ASP A 146 -1.05 37.38 4.93
CA ASP A 146 -1.52 36.77 6.18
C ASP A 146 -3.02 36.45 6.10
N TYR A 147 -3.32 35.15 6.03
CA TYR A 147 -4.65 34.57 5.99
C TYR A 147 -4.93 33.70 7.23
N SER A 148 -4.20 33.91 8.34
CA SER A 148 -4.28 33.09 9.57
C SER A 148 -5.69 32.87 10.12
N ASN A 149 -6.63 33.78 9.84
CA ASN A 149 -8.03 33.72 10.26
C ASN A 149 -9.03 33.78 9.09
N LYS A 150 -8.59 33.40 7.88
CA LYS A 150 -9.41 33.51 6.66
C LYS A 150 -9.62 32.17 5.98
N ALA A 151 -10.76 32.06 5.31
CA ALA A 151 -11.01 31.04 4.31
C ALA A 151 -10.52 31.57 2.96
N VAL A 152 -9.88 30.72 2.17
CA VAL A 152 -9.41 31.03 0.82
C VAL A 152 -10.20 30.18 -0.16
N LEU A 153 -10.63 30.76 -1.28
CA LEU A 153 -11.23 30.04 -2.40
C LEU A 153 -10.46 30.35 -3.69
N PHE A 154 -10.20 29.31 -4.49
CA PHE A 154 -9.67 29.47 -5.85
C PHE A 154 -10.27 28.46 -6.84
N LEU A 155 -10.10 28.74 -8.13
CA LEU A 155 -10.55 27.92 -9.24
C LEU A 155 -9.36 27.20 -9.87
N SER A 156 -9.55 25.94 -10.27
CA SER A 156 -8.54 25.16 -10.97
C SER A 156 -9.18 24.29 -12.04
N SER A 157 -8.48 24.09 -13.16
CA SER A 157 -8.87 23.14 -14.20
C SER A 157 -8.60 21.68 -13.81
N ASN A 158 -7.83 21.44 -12.74
CA ASN A 158 -7.48 20.12 -12.23
C ASN A 158 -7.51 20.08 -10.69
N LEU A 159 -8.46 19.32 -10.14
CA LEU A 159 -8.64 19.21 -8.69
C LEU A 159 -7.49 18.50 -7.96
N TYR A 160 -6.70 17.64 -8.63
CA TYR A 160 -5.52 17.02 -8.01
C TYR A 160 -4.38 18.03 -7.85
N ALA A 161 -4.11 18.82 -8.89
CA ALA A 161 -3.15 19.92 -8.81
C ALA A 161 -3.60 20.98 -7.80
N ALA A 162 -4.91 21.23 -7.70
CA ALA A 162 -5.47 22.13 -6.69
C ALA A 162 -5.23 21.65 -5.26
N ALA A 163 -5.33 20.34 -5.00
CA ALA A 163 -5.05 19.77 -3.68
C ALA A 163 -3.57 19.90 -3.27
N ILE A 164 -2.65 19.93 -4.24
CA ILE A 164 -1.23 20.23 -3.98
C ILE A 164 -1.09 21.73 -3.69
N LYS A 165 -1.64 22.56 -4.58
CA LYS A 165 -1.61 24.03 -4.50
C LYS A 165 -2.19 24.56 -3.19
N SER A 166 -3.22 23.92 -2.65
CA SER A 166 -3.82 24.31 -1.38
C SER A 166 -2.81 24.21 -0.23
N ASN A 167 -1.89 23.24 -0.26
CA ASN A 167 -0.82 23.15 0.75
C ASN A 167 0.15 24.33 0.62
N ASP A 168 0.53 24.72 -0.61
CA ASP A 168 1.41 25.86 -0.84
C ASP A 168 0.79 27.15 -0.29
N ILE A 169 -0.50 27.36 -0.56
CA ILE A 169 -1.27 28.50 -0.02
C ILE A 169 -1.23 28.48 1.51
N VAL A 170 -1.50 27.32 2.14
CA VAL A 170 -1.48 27.18 3.60
C VAL A 170 -0.10 27.53 4.17
N ILE A 171 0.97 26.97 3.60
CA ILE A 171 2.34 27.19 4.07
C ILE A 171 2.74 28.67 3.93
N ALA A 172 2.43 29.28 2.78
CA ALA A 172 2.88 30.62 2.46
C ALA A 172 2.03 31.73 3.09
N SER A 173 0.76 31.46 3.41
CA SER A 173 -0.18 32.47 3.91
C SER A 173 -0.81 32.19 5.28
N LYS A 174 -0.60 30.99 5.83
CA LYS A 174 -1.23 30.50 7.07
C LYS A 174 -2.76 30.38 7.00
N ALA A 175 -3.34 30.33 5.80
CA ALA A 175 -4.79 30.18 5.60
C ALA A 175 -5.40 29.08 6.49
N LYS A 176 -6.51 29.39 7.17
CA LYS A 176 -7.17 28.46 8.09
C LYS A 176 -8.01 27.40 7.34
N LEU A 177 -8.61 27.82 6.23
CA LEU A 177 -9.40 26.97 5.34
C LEU A 177 -9.04 27.30 3.89
N VAL A 178 -8.77 26.30 3.05
CA VAL A 178 -8.55 26.47 1.61
C VAL A 178 -9.52 25.61 0.81
N LEU A 179 -10.43 26.25 0.11
CA LEU A 179 -11.42 25.63 -0.76
C LEU A 179 -11.01 25.79 -2.23
N PHE A 180 -11.32 24.79 -3.04
CA PHE A 180 -11.06 24.86 -4.48
C PHE A 180 -12.15 24.21 -5.32
N CYS A 181 -12.38 24.76 -6.50
CA CYS A 181 -13.47 24.35 -7.39
C CYS A 181 -12.93 24.14 -8.81
N ASN A 182 -13.46 23.15 -9.53
CA ASN A 182 -13.26 23.00 -10.97
C ASN A 182 -14.56 23.28 -11.73
N PRO A 183 -14.76 24.53 -12.21
CA PRO A 183 -15.95 24.94 -12.95
C PRO A 183 -16.23 24.12 -14.21
N ASN A 184 -15.19 23.58 -14.85
CA ASN A 184 -15.29 22.95 -16.17
C ASN A 184 -15.62 21.46 -16.11
N GLN A 185 -15.28 20.76 -15.01
CA GLN A 185 -15.44 19.31 -14.92
C GLN A 185 -16.18 18.87 -13.65
N ASN A 186 -17.51 18.99 -13.65
CA ASN A 186 -18.35 18.39 -12.61
C ASN A 186 -18.15 16.87 -12.50
N ASN A 187 -17.79 16.18 -13.58
CA ASN A 187 -17.50 14.74 -13.57
C ASN A 187 -16.20 14.43 -12.81
N GLN A 188 -15.19 15.31 -12.83
CA GLN A 188 -13.97 15.14 -12.03
C GLN A 188 -14.30 15.26 -10.54
N TYR A 189 -15.13 16.24 -10.17
CA TYR A 189 -15.60 16.41 -8.80
C TYR A 189 -16.43 15.21 -8.33
N LYS A 190 -17.40 14.75 -9.13
CA LYS A 190 -18.19 13.52 -8.85
C LYS A 190 -17.30 12.28 -8.77
N GLY A 191 -16.28 12.17 -9.63
CA GLY A 191 -15.31 11.08 -9.60
C GLY A 191 -14.47 11.09 -8.32
N LEU A 192 -13.99 12.27 -7.90
CA LEU A 192 -13.29 12.45 -6.62
C LEU A 192 -14.19 12.14 -5.42
N LEU A 193 -15.44 12.61 -5.44
CA LEU A 193 -16.45 12.28 -4.45
C LEU A 193 -16.70 10.79 -4.38
N ASN A 194 -16.89 10.10 -5.51
CA ASN A 194 -17.14 8.67 -5.55
C ASN A 194 -15.93 7.87 -5.08
N LYS A 195 -14.71 8.24 -5.50
CA LYS A 195 -13.47 7.67 -4.96
C LYS A 195 -13.37 7.90 -3.46
N ARG A 196 -13.63 9.12 -2.98
CA ARG A 196 -13.59 9.44 -1.56
C ARG A 196 -14.75 8.83 -0.79
N LYS A 197 -15.91 8.55 -1.36
CA LYS A 197 -17.00 7.78 -0.73
C LYS A 197 -16.71 6.29 -0.72
N ALA A 198 -15.99 5.77 -1.71
CA ALA A 198 -15.50 4.40 -1.68
C ALA A 198 -14.38 4.23 -0.65
N ILE A 199 -13.56 5.28 -0.48
CA ILE A 199 -12.43 5.31 0.46
C ILE A 199 -12.85 5.80 1.85
N SER A 200 -13.83 6.67 2.06
CA SER A 200 -14.06 7.37 3.35
C SER A 200 -14.79 6.58 4.43
N PRO A 201 -15.78 5.72 4.14
CA PRO A 201 -16.22 4.69 5.08
C PRO A 201 -15.11 3.66 5.33
N ARG A 202 -14.03 3.66 4.53
CA ARG A 202 -12.92 2.69 4.54
C ARG A 202 -11.56 3.38 4.78
N GLY A 203 -11.58 4.63 5.25
CA GLY A 203 -10.50 5.59 5.05
C GLY A 203 -9.53 5.58 6.19
N MET A 204 -9.01 4.39 6.48
CA MET A 204 -7.86 4.25 7.35
C MET A 204 -6.71 5.05 6.75
N LYS A 205 -5.78 5.60 7.56
CA LYS A 205 -4.62 6.44 7.13
C LYS A 205 -3.30 5.88 7.71
N LEU A 206 -2.27 5.68 6.87
CA LEU A 206 -0.89 5.23 7.21
C LEU A 206 0.10 5.53 6.02
N LYS A 207 1.41 5.61 6.30
CA LYS A 207 2.39 6.64 5.82
C LYS A 207 3.20 6.63 4.50
N SER A 208 3.43 7.79 3.82
CA SER A 208 4.70 8.09 3.09
C SER A 208 5.00 9.56 2.61
N GLU A 209 6.26 9.83 2.20
CA GLU A 209 7.02 11.10 2.01
C GLU A 209 7.18 11.66 0.57
N ILE A 210 7.36 13.00 0.44
CA ILE A 210 8.12 13.70 -0.62
C ILE A 210 8.88 14.92 0.00
N ASN A 211 10.16 15.11 -0.38
CA ASN A 211 11.04 16.29 -0.17
C ASN A 211 11.46 16.69 1.26
N GLY A 212 11.99 15.76 2.05
CA GLY A 212 12.80 16.10 3.25
C GLY A 212 12.04 16.86 4.36
N LYS A 213 10.71 16.93 4.29
CA LYS A 213 9.83 17.42 5.35
C LYS A 213 8.70 16.42 5.52
N SER A 214 8.75 15.71 6.64
CA SER A 214 7.77 14.74 7.15
C SER A 214 6.33 15.02 6.73
N ASN A 215 5.66 14.06 6.08
CA ASN A 215 4.21 14.05 5.96
C ASN A 215 3.62 13.84 7.37
N PRO A 216 2.81 14.78 7.85
CA PRO A 216 2.40 14.80 9.24
C PRO A 216 1.34 13.65 9.51
N PHE A 217 0.63 13.10 8.51
CA PHE A 217 -0.56 12.23 8.65
C PHE A 217 -0.36 10.73 8.91
N ASP A 218 0.86 10.40 9.25
CA ASP A 218 1.49 9.17 8.80
C ASP A 218 2.26 8.52 9.98
N SER A 219 2.60 9.32 10.97
CA SER A 219 3.43 8.98 12.12
C SER A 219 2.64 8.52 13.35
N ILE A 220 1.41 8.06 13.14
CA ILE A 220 0.52 7.72 14.24
C ILE A 220 0.72 6.23 14.56
N SER A 221 1.81 5.96 15.27
CA SER A 221 2.10 4.64 15.84
C SER A 221 1.32 4.37 17.12
N SER A 222 0.65 5.38 17.68
CA SER A 222 -0.13 5.29 18.91
C SER A 222 -1.24 6.33 18.98
N ASN A 223 -2.25 6.06 19.80
CA ASN A 223 -3.34 7.00 20.10
C ASN A 223 -2.85 8.35 20.66
N GLN A 224 -1.74 8.35 21.40
CA GLN A 224 -1.15 9.58 21.92
C GLN A 224 -0.57 10.45 20.80
N SER A 225 0.14 9.84 19.85
CA SER A 225 0.62 10.51 18.64
C SER A 225 -0.55 10.99 17.78
N PHE A 226 -1.61 10.19 17.62
CA PHE A 226 -2.84 10.58 16.91
C PHE A 226 -3.43 11.85 17.50
N THR A 227 -3.59 11.89 18.82
CA THR A 227 -4.21 13.00 19.55
C THR A 227 -3.35 14.26 19.47
N LYS A 228 -2.03 14.15 19.70
CA LYS A 228 -1.07 15.25 19.55
C LYS A 228 -1.07 15.80 18.13
N TYR A 229 -1.16 14.91 17.15
CA TYR A 229 -1.19 15.26 15.76
C TYR A 229 -2.48 15.98 15.34
N LYS A 230 -3.61 15.37 15.71
CA LYS A 230 -4.95 15.93 15.60
C LYS A 230 -4.99 17.35 16.16
N SER A 231 -4.44 17.59 17.35
CA SER A 231 -4.39 18.94 17.95
C SER A 231 -3.53 19.97 17.21
N ARG A 232 -2.58 19.53 16.37
CA ARG A 232 -1.63 20.41 15.64
C ARG A 232 -2.13 20.80 14.26
N MET A 233 -2.92 19.95 13.60
CA MET A 233 -3.46 20.22 12.26
C MET A 233 -4.76 21.01 12.36
N ASN A 234 -4.62 22.33 12.39
CA ASN A 234 -5.74 23.27 12.47
C ASN A 234 -6.13 23.85 11.09
N THR A 235 -5.68 23.22 10.00
CA THR A 235 -5.93 23.69 8.64
C THR A 235 -6.81 22.71 7.87
N PHE A 236 -7.84 23.25 7.24
CA PHE A 236 -8.84 22.51 6.49
C PHE A 236 -8.64 22.79 5.00
N GLN A 237 -8.75 21.76 4.16
CA GLN A 237 -8.75 21.98 2.72
C GLN A 237 -9.73 21.05 2.03
N GLY A 238 -10.40 21.55 0.99
CA GLY A 238 -11.43 20.76 0.35
C GLY A 238 -11.81 21.19 -1.05
N ALA A 239 -12.15 20.20 -1.88
CA ALA A 239 -12.81 20.44 -3.14
C ALA A 239 -14.28 20.77 -2.87
N ILE A 240 -14.83 21.76 -3.56
CA ILE A 240 -16.24 22.13 -3.48
C ILE A 240 -16.90 22.06 -4.84
N SER A 241 -18.21 21.83 -4.85
CA SER A 241 -19.00 21.84 -6.07
C SER A 241 -19.16 23.25 -6.65
N ASN A 242 -19.52 23.34 -7.92
CA ASN A 242 -19.84 24.61 -8.57
C ASN A 242 -20.98 25.36 -7.86
N SER A 243 -21.96 24.65 -7.27
CA SER A 243 -23.07 25.28 -6.55
C SER A 243 -22.58 25.97 -5.28
N VAL A 244 -21.66 25.36 -4.53
CA VAL A 244 -21.08 25.97 -3.33
C VAL A 244 -20.23 27.17 -3.69
N ALA A 245 -19.33 27.04 -4.68
CA ALA A 245 -18.48 28.15 -5.12
C ALA A 245 -19.31 29.34 -5.62
N SER A 246 -20.38 29.06 -6.39
CA SER A 246 -21.33 30.08 -6.85
C SER A 246 -22.06 30.77 -5.70
N ALA A 247 -22.49 30.02 -4.68
CA ALA A 247 -23.18 30.57 -3.53
C ALA A 247 -22.25 31.46 -2.68
N LEU A 248 -21.04 30.98 -2.40
CA LEU A 248 -20.01 31.72 -1.64
C LEU A 248 -19.62 33.05 -2.32
N LEU A 249 -19.53 33.06 -3.65
CA LEU A 249 -19.13 34.23 -4.43
C LEU A 249 -20.33 35.07 -4.91
N GLN A 250 -21.56 34.60 -4.72
CA GLN A 250 -22.80 35.21 -5.24
C GLN A 250 -22.76 35.46 -6.76
N ILE A 251 -22.24 34.49 -7.52
CA ILE A 251 -22.15 34.55 -8.99
C ILE A 251 -22.71 33.28 -9.65
N LYS A 252 -23.15 33.40 -10.90
CA LYS A 252 -23.68 32.25 -11.66
C LYS A 252 -22.56 31.26 -12.04
N PRO A 253 -22.81 29.95 -12.15
CA PRO A 253 -21.80 28.96 -12.55
C PRO A 253 -21.11 29.26 -13.89
N LYS A 254 -21.81 29.90 -14.82
CA LYS A 254 -21.23 30.36 -16.10
C LYS A 254 -20.08 31.36 -15.88
N ARG A 255 -20.19 32.23 -14.87
CA ARG A 255 -19.16 33.21 -14.54
C ARG A 255 -17.91 32.55 -13.95
N LEU A 256 -18.06 31.49 -13.13
CA LEU A 256 -16.92 30.70 -12.63
C LEU A 256 -16.07 30.14 -13.79
N LYS A 257 -16.72 29.61 -14.83
CA LYS A 257 -16.02 29.11 -16.03
C LYS A 257 -15.27 30.21 -16.77
N GLN A 258 -15.87 31.40 -16.88
CA GLN A 258 -15.22 32.56 -17.50
C GLN A 258 -13.99 32.99 -16.71
N ILE A 259 -14.08 33.09 -15.38
CA ILE A 259 -12.94 33.45 -14.53
C ILE A 259 -11.80 32.45 -14.68
N LEU A 260 -12.11 31.15 -14.70
CA LEU A 260 -11.09 30.11 -14.91
C LEU A 260 -10.42 30.24 -16.29
N ALA A 261 -11.18 30.60 -17.33
CA ALA A 261 -10.67 30.72 -18.70
C ALA A 261 -9.84 32.00 -18.95
N THR A 262 -10.25 33.13 -18.35
CA THR A 262 -9.62 34.44 -18.62
C THR A 262 -8.66 34.89 -17.53
N ASN A 263 -8.71 34.26 -16.35
CA ASN A 263 -8.04 34.69 -15.13
C ASN A 263 -8.39 36.14 -14.72
N GLN A 264 -9.54 36.66 -15.16
CA GLN A 264 -10.01 38.01 -14.82
C GLN A 264 -11.09 37.94 -13.74
N VAL A 265 -10.82 38.59 -12.61
CA VAL A 265 -11.73 38.69 -11.47
C VAL A 265 -12.19 40.14 -11.32
N ASN A 266 -13.49 40.33 -11.12
CA ASN A 266 -14.08 41.65 -10.88
C ASN A 266 -13.99 42.04 -9.41
N GLN A 267 -14.02 43.34 -9.12
CA GLN A 267 -13.94 43.84 -7.73
C GLN A 267 -15.07 43.31 -6.83
N SER A 268 -16.28 43.13 -7.38
CA SER A 268 -17.42 42.54 -6.66
C SER A 268 -17.19 41.06 -6.29
N GLU A 269 -16.40 40.33 -7.06
CA GLU A 269 -16.06 38.93 -6.80
C GLU A 269 -14.99 38.80 -5.70
N GLN A 270 -14.22 39.87 -5.47
CA GLN A 270 -13.25 40.01 -4.38
C GLN A 270 -13.82 40.69 -3.13
N ALA A 271 -15.11 41.03 -3.12
CA ALA A 271 -15.75 41.65 -1.97
C ALA A 271 -15.59 40.77 -0.71
N ASN A 272 -15.29 41.41 0.42
CA ASN A 272 -15.11 40.69 1.68
C ASN A 272 -16.45 40.11 2.15
N ARG A 273 -16.55 38.78 2.18
CA ARG A 273 -17.75 38.05 2.60
C ARG A 273 -17.41 37.18 3.79
N LYS A 274 -18.34 37.06 4.72
CA LYS A 274 -18.15 36.28 5.95
C LYS A 274 -19.12 35.11 6.01
N PHE A 275 -18.58 33.94 6.30
CA PHE A 275 -19.36 32.71 6.43
C PHE A 275 -18.99 31.98 7.71
N ALA A 276 -19.93 31.22 8.27
CA ALA A 276 -19.62 30.29 9.34
C ALA A 276 -19.28 28.92 8.73
N PHE A 277 -18.16 28.31 9.11
CA PHE A 277 -17.74 27.01 8.61
C PHE A 277 -17.66 26.00 9.76
N ASN A 278 -18.51 24.97 9.72
CA ASN A 278 -18.52 23.91 10.72
C ASN A 278 -18.21 22.56 10.07
N PHE A 279 -17.14 21.90 10.51
CA PHE A 279 -16.75 20.57 10.08
C PHE A 279 -16.70 19.65 11.30
N SER A 280 -17.43 18.54 11.26
CA SER A 280 -17.29 17.48 12.26
C SER A 280 -16.60 16.29 11.61
N LEU A 281 -15.55 15.75 12.24
CA LEU A 281 -14.81 14.58 11.80
C LEU A 281 -14.74 13.59 12.97
N LYS A 282 -15.51 12.50 12.89
CA LYS A 282 -15.48 11.40 13.86
C LYS A 282 -14.61 10.26 13.32
N TYR A 283 -13.63 9.86 14.12
CA TYR A 283 -12.75 8.73 13.84
C TYR A 283 -12.94 7.67 14.92
N LYS A 284 -12.97 6.40 14.50
CA LYS A 284 -12.91 5.24 15.36
C LYS A 284 -11.58 4.54 15.17
N GLU A 285 -10.92 4.27 16.28
CA GLU A 285 -9.75 3.40 16.31
C GLU A 285 -10.18 1.95 16.07
N VAL A 286 -9.46 1.26 15.20
CA VAL A 286 -9.69 -0.14 14.86
C VAL A 286 -8.35 -0.87 14.96
N SER A 287 -8.29 -1.92 15.78
CA SER A 287 -7.09 -2.76 15.91
C SER A 287 -6.95 -3.71 14.72
N THR A 288 -5.74 -3.91 14.23
CA THR A 288 -5.38 -4.83 13.15
C THR A 288 -3.99 -5.43 13.35
N GLU A 289 -3.61 -6.40 12.54
CA GLU A 289 -2.36 -7.13 12.74
C GLU A 289 -1.71 -7.66 11.44
N ASN A 290 -0.39 -7.55 11.34
CA ASN A 290 0.39 -8.38 10.41
C ASN A 290 0.60 -9.76 11.03
N VAL A 291 0.76 -10.80 10.20
CA VAL A 291 1.06 -12.17 10.65
C VAL A 291 2.45 -12.57 10.21
N PHE A 292 3.26 -13.11 11.12
CA PHE A 292 4.65 -13.48 10.87
C PHE A 292 4.91 -14.98 10.99
N ALA A 293 5.97 -15.45 10.35
CA ALA A 293 6.67 -16.67 10.68
C ALA A 293 8.17 -16.49 10.45
N PHE A 294 9.01 -17.14 11.25
CA PHE A 294 10.45 -16.99 11.17
C PHE A 294 11.17 -18.31 11.02
N LEU A 295 12.14 -18.31 10.12
CA LEU A 295 13.06 -19.41 9.92
C LEU A 295 14.48 -18.93 10.23
N PRO A 296 15.11 -19.38 11.34
CA PRO A 296 16.45 -18.95 11.70
C PRO A 296 17.50 -19.50 10.72
N GLY A 297 18.43 -18.63 10.31
CA GLY A 297 19.60 -19.01 9.54
C GLY A 297 20.74 -19.57 10.39
N THR A 298 21.85 -19.94 9.75
CA THR A 298 23.07 -20.45 10.40
C THR A 298 24.15 -19.36 10.52
N ASP A 299 24.93 -19.15 9.47
CA ASP A 299 26.19 -18.37 9.48
C ASP A 299 25.94 -16.86 9.52
N LYS A 300 24.84 -16.43 8.88
CA LYS A 300 24.43 -15.04 8.73
C LYS A 300 23.03 -14.82 9.31
N LYS A 301 22.71 -15.50 10.40
CA LYS A 301 21.37 -15.48 11.03
C LYS A 301 20.85 -14.08 11.38
N GLU A 302 21.75 -13.11 11.56
CA GLU A 302 21.41 -11.71 11.83
C GLU A 302 20.97 -10.94 10.57
N GLU A 303 21.29 -11.44 9.37
CA GLU A 303 20.79 -10.94 8.09
C GLU A 303 19.46 -11.62 7.76
N VAL A 304 18.47 -10.83 7.35
CA VAL A 304 17.08 -11.28 7.18
C VAL A 304 16.58 -11.03 5.77
N LEU A 305 16.13 -12.07 5.09
CA LEU A 305 15.32 -11.96 3.89
C LEU A 305 13.83 -11.91 4.28
N VAL A 306 13.07 -10.98 3.70
CA VAL A 306 11.61 -10.89 3.94
C VAL A 306 10.86 -11.41 2.72
N ILE A 307 9.97 -12.37 2.90
CA ILE A 307 9.04 -12.85 1.86
C ILE A 307 7.64 -12.47 2.29
N SER A 308 6.90 -11.74 1.46
CA SER A 308 5.64 -11.12 1.87
C SER A 308 4.51 -11.21 0.85
N ALA A 309 3.29 -11.08 1.36
CA ALA A 309 2.07 -10.81 0.61
C ALA A 309 1.10 -10.09 1.57
N HIS A 310 0.13 -9.33 1.07
CA HIS A 310 -0.98 -8.90 1.92
C HIS A 310 -2.12 -9.92 1.90
N TYR A 311 -2.93 -9.92 2.96
CA TYR A 311 -4.05 -10.85 3.11
C TYR A 311 -5.40 -10.15 3.29
N ASP A 312 -5.43 -8.83 3.54
CA ASP A 312 -6.68 -8.09 3.55
C ASP A 312 -7.21 -7.85 2.13
N HIS A 313 -8.52 -7.60 2.04
CA HIS A 313 -9.15 -7.19 0.78
C HIS A 313 -10.27 -6.16 1.08
N ILE A 314 -11.18 -5.94 0.12
CA ILE A 314 -12.16 -4.85 0.13
C ILE A 314 -13.30 -5.03 1.15
N GLY A 315 -13.65 -6.26 1.54
CA GLY A 315 -14.76 -6.55 2.44
C GLY A 315 -16.12 -6.68 1.78
N LYS A 316 -17.16 -6.20 2.46
CA LYS A 316 -18.55 -6.20 1.97
C LYS A 316 -18.94 -4.84 1.39
N LYS A 317 -19.63 -4.83 0.25
CA LYS A 317 -20.18 -3.61 -0.37
C LYS A 317 -21.53 -3.92 -1.00
N ASP A 318 -22.53 -3.09 -0.74
CA ASP A 318 -23.83 -3.14 -1.42
C ASP A 318 -24.49 -4.54 -1.42
N GLY A 319 -24.25 -5.32 -0.35
CA GLY A 319 -24.76 -6.69 -0.20
C GLY A 319 -23.85 -7.79 -0.75
N GLU A 320 -22.81 -7.44 -1.52
CA GLU A 320 -21.84 -8.37 -2.08
C GLU A 320 -20.59 -8.50 -1.21
N ILE A 321 -19.96 -9.67 -1.27
CA ILE A 321 -18.67 -9.96 -0.65
C ILE A 321 -17.60 -9.84 -1.74
N PHE A 322 -16.53 -9.13 -1.45
CA PHE A 322 -15.38 -9.00 -2.32
C PHE A 322 -14.38 -10.03 -1.82
N ASN A 323 -14.38 -11.20 -2.44
CA ASN A 323 -13.66 -12.37 -1.94
C ASN A 323 -12.15 -12.28 -2.16
N GLY A 324 -11.68 -11.59 -3.20
CA GLY A 324 -10.25 -11.33 -3.38
C GLY A 324 -9.43 -12.60 -3.55
N ALA A 325 -9.84 -13.48 -4.46
CA ALA A 325 -9.14 -14.75 -4.69
C ALA A 325 -7.79 -14.52 -5.37
N ASN A 326 -7.74 -13.66 -6.40
CA ASN A 326 -6.50 -13.20 -6.98
C ASN A 326 -5.84 -12.17 -6.07
N ASP A 327 -6.61 -11.20 -5.58
CA ASP A 327 -6.15 -10.07 -4.77
C ASP A 327 -6.67 -10.13 -3.33
N ASN A 328 -5.92 -10.64 -2.36
CA ASN A 328 -4.64 -11.31 -2.53
C ASN A 328 -4.55 -12.63 -1.74
N ALA A 329 -5.61 -13.43 -1.80
CA ALA A 329 -5.55 -14.80 -1.29
C ALA A 329 -4.47 -15.62 -2.03
N SER A 330 -4.25 -15.36 -3.33
CA SER A 330 -3.25 -16.05 -4.16
C SER A 330 -1.81 -15.85 -3.69
N GLY A 331 -1.38 -14.60 -3.40
CA GLY A 331 -0.06 -14.30 -2.87
C GLY A 331 0.10 -14.81 -1.44
N THR A 332 -0.92 -14.67 -0.59
CA THR A 332 -0.91 -15.20 0.77
C THR A 332 -0.75 -16.73 0.80
N ALA A 333 -1.50 -17.44 -0.03
CA ALA A 333 -1.37 -18.90 -0.16
C ALA A 333 0.03 -19.32 -0.66
N SER A 334 0.61 -18.51 -1.56
CA SER A 334 1.97 -18.75 -2.08
C SER A 334 3.02 -18.64 -0.98
N ILE A 335 2.98 -17.59 -0.14
CA ILE A 335 3.95 -17.45 0.95
C ILE A 335 3.82 -18.56 2.00
N ILE A 336 2.60 -19.05 2.25
CA ILE A 336 2.36 -20.18 3.16
C ILE A 336 3.04 -21.45 2.63
N GLU A 337 2.85 -21.78 1.36
CA GLU A 337 3.44 -22.99 0.76
C GLU A 337 4.97 -22.86 0.59
N ILE A 338 5.48 -21.68 0.24
CA ILE A 338 6.93 -21.40 0.20
C ILE A 338 7.54 -21.59 1.59
N ALA A 339 6.90 -21.05 2.65
CA ALA A 339 7.39 -21.17 4.02
C ALA A 339 7.43 -22.62 4.49
N ARG A 340 6.41 -23.40 4.14
CA ARG A 340 6.35 -24.85 4.38
C ARG A 340 7.53 -25.58 3.75
N LYS A 341 7.93 -25.22 2.52
CA LYS A 341 9.07 -25.84 1.83
C LYS A 341 10.43 -25.44 2.37
N PHE A 342 10.58 -24.20 2.83
CA PHE A 342 11.79 -23.81 3.54
C PHE A 342 11.92 -24.51 4.90
N GLN A 343 10.82 -24.68 5.63
CA GLN A 343 10.85 -25.44 6.88
C GLN A 343 11.14 -26.92 6.64
N GLU A 344 10.51 -27.56 5.63
CA GLU A 344 10.82 -28.94 5.23
C GLU A 344 12.30 -29.13 4.88
N ALA A 345 12.90 -28.15 4.18
CA ALA A 345 14.33 -28.15 3.90
C ALA A 345 15.17 -28.06 5.18
N SER A 346 14.82 -27.16 6.09
CA SER A 346 15.49 -26.98 7.37
C SER A 346 15.41 -28.25 8.25
N ASP A 347 14.25 -28.89 8.31
CA ASP A 347 14.02 -30.14 9.07
C ASP A 347 14.89 -31.29 8.53
N ASN A 348 15.15 -31.31 7.22
CA ASN A 348 16.05 -32.25 6.56
C ASN A 348 17.54 -31.83 6.64
N GLY A 349 17.88 -30.81 7.43
CA GLY A 349 19.26 -30.36 7.64
C GLY A 349 19.78 -29.35 6.61
N HIS A 350 18.94 -28.92 5.66
CA HIS A 350 19.30 -27.97 4.61
C HIS A 350 18.94 -26.54 4.98
N LYS A 351 19.60 -26.03 6.03
CA LYS A 351 19.35 -24.70 6.56
C LYS A 351 19.95 -23.61 5.68
N THR A 352 19.29 -22.46 5.61
CA THR A 352 19.83 -21.27 4.94
C THR A 352 20.86 -20.55 5.81
N LYS A 353 21.81 -19.86 5.19
CA LYS A 353 22.80 -19.05 5.94
C LYS A 353 22.14 -17.86 6.65
N ARG A 354 21.26 -17.15 5.94
CA ARG A 354 20.47 -16.02 6.45
C ARG A 354 19.16 -16.51 7.04
N SER A 355 18.61 -15.72 7.95
CA SER A 355 17.25 -15.96 8.44
C SER A 355 16.23 -15.47 7.42
N ILE A 356 15.03 -16.06 7.45
CA ILE A 356 13.91 -15.67 6.60
C ILE A 356 12.73 -15.30 7.49
N VAL A 357 12.13 -14.14 7.24
CA VAL A 357 10.83 -13.77 7.80
C VAL A 357 9.78 -13.88 6.69
N PHE A 358 8.74 -14.66 6.93
CA PHE A 358 7.53 -14.68 6.12
C PHE A 358 6.50 -13.76 6.76
N VAL A 359 5.90 -12.86 5.97
CA VAL A 359 4.94 -11.87 6.49
C VAL A 359 3.69 -11.79 5.63
N ALA A 360 2.52 -11.98 6.26
CA ALA A 360 1.24 -11.60 5.69
C ALA A 360 0.84 -10.20 6.22
N PHE A 361 0.83 -9.20 5.35
CA PHE A 361 0.48 -7.82 5.70
C PHE A 361 -1.03 -7.57 5.68
N THR A 362 -1.51 -6.66 6.53
CA THR A 362 -2.89 -6.16 6.50
C THR A 362 -2.94 -4.66 6.21
N GLY A 363 -4.05 -4.18 5.67
CA GLY A 363 -4.26 -2.78 5.33
C GLY A 363 -3.51 -2.34 4.07
N GLU A 364 -3.11 -3.26 3.21
CA GLU A 364 -2.53 -2.95 1.90
C GLU A 364 -3.52 -2.13 1.08
N GLU A 365 -4.77 -2.59 1.04
CA GLU A 365 -5.90 -1.99 0.31
C GLU A 365 -6.27 -0.59 0.78
N LYS A 366 -5.82 -0.26 1.98
CA LYS A 366 -6.02 1.06 2.59
C LYS A 366 -4.85 1.99 2.31
N GLY A 367 -3.74 1.45 1.83
CA GLY A 367 -2.55 2.14 1.40
C GLY A 367 -1.28 1.58 2.05
N LEU A 368 -1.03 0.27 1.99
CA LEU A 368 0.21 -0.40 2.45
C LEU A 368 0.45 -0.35 3.97
N TYR A 369 -0.60 -0.39 4.77
CA TYR A 369 -0.53 -0.03 6.19
C TYR A 369 0.29 -1.00 7.03
N GLY A 370 0.14 -2.28 6.75
CA GLY A 370 0.90 -3.35 7.38
C GLY A 370 2.38 -3.24 7.09
N SER A 371 2.78 -3.13 5.82
CA SER A 371 4.20 -3.04 5.44
C SER A 371 4.84 -1.72 5.86
N LYS A 372 4.08 -0.61 5.87
CA LYS A 372 4.56 0.67 6.41
C LYS A 372 4.79 0.59 7.90
N TYR A 373 3.85 0.03 8.65
CA TYR A 373 4.02 -0.16 10.08
C TYR A 373 5.21 -1.10 10.38
N PHE A 374 5.34 -2.18 9.62
CA PHE A 374 6.47 -3.10 9.71
C PHE A 374 7.82 -2.41 9.48
N THR A 375 7.94 -1.62 8.41
CA THR A 375 9.22 -0.95 8.10
C THR A 375 9.52 0.20 9.06
N ASP A 376 8.51 0.90 9.59
CA ASP A 376 8.70 1.93 10.62
C ASP A 376 8.95 1.34 12.04
N ASN A 377 8.51 0.10 12.30
CA ASN A 377 8.64 -0.59 13.60
C ASN A 377 9.11 -2.04 13.39
N PRO A 378 10.30 -2.25 12.81
CA PRO A 378 10.67 -3.57 12.33
C PRO A 378 11.03 -4.50 13.51
N PRO A 379 10.73 -5.81 13.39
CA PRO A 379 11.09 -6.78 14.42
C PRO A 379 12.61 -7.03 14.50
N VAL A 380 13.35 -6.61 13.47
CA VAL A 380 14.82 -6.62 13.40
C VAL A 380 15.31 -5.28 12.87
N PRO A 381 16.55 -4.85 13.15
CA PRO A 381 17.04 -3.57 12.61
C PRO A 381 16.90 -3.51 11.08
N LEU A 382 16.36 -2.42 10.51
CA LEU A 382 16.16 -2.29 9.04
C LEU A 382 17.45 -2.58 8.25
N SER A 383 18.60 -2.16 8.78
CA SER A 383 19.92 -2.38 8.17
C SER A 383 20.32 -3.86 8.04
N LYS A 384 19.60 -4.76 8.69
CA LYS A 384 19.77 -6.20 8.63
C LYS A 384 18.86 -6.89 7.62
N ILE A 385 17.86 -6.18 7.10
CA ILE A 385 16.99 -6.72 6.05
C ILE A 385 17.73 -6.63 4.72
N VAL A 386 18.06 -7.78 4.13
CA VAL A 386 18.86 -7.86 2.89
C VAL A 386 18.03 -7.66 1.62
N GLY A 387 16.73 -7.92 1.72
CA GLY A 387 15.77 -7.64 0.66
C GLY A 387 14.35 -8.11 0.98
N ASN A 388 13.42 -7.76 0.10
CA ASN A 388 12.03 -8.19 0.16
C ASN A 388 11.56 -8.82 -1.17
N LEU A 389 10.90 -9.98 -1.09
CA LEU A 389 10.21 -10.61 -2.22
C LEU A 389 8.71 -10.57 -1.93
N ASN A 390 7.98 -9.71 -2.63
CA ASN A 390 6.56 -9.44 -2.41
C ASN A 390 5.69 -10.07 -3.51
N LEU A 391 4.65 -10.82 -3.12
CA LEU A 391 3.79 -11.59 -4.00
C LEU A 391 2.36 -11.03 -3.95
N ASP A 392 1.82 -10.68 -5.11
CA ASP A 392 0.48 -10.13 -5.25
C ASP A 392 -0.17 -10.60 -6.56
N MET A 393 -1.50 -10.71 -6.55
CA MET A 393 -2.30 -10.93 -7.76
C MET A 393 -1.75 -12.03 -8.69
N LEU A 394 -1.61 -13.26 -8.18
CA LEU A 394 -1.06 -14.39 -8.93
C LEU A 394 -2.13 -15.29 -9.57
N GLY A 395 -1.81 -15.86 -10.73
CA GLY A 395 -2.62 -16.89 -11.38
C GLY A 395 -3.76 -16.36 -12.27
N ARG A 396 -3.67 -15.11 -12.71
CA ARG A 396 -4.61 -14.46 -13.64
C ARG A 396 -3.82 -13.68 -14.69
N TYR A 397 -4.22 -13.71 -15.95
CA TYR A 397 -3.58 -12.87 -16.97
C TYR A 397 -4.28 -11.50 -17.12
N ASP A 398 -3.52 -10.50 -17.56
CA ASP A 398 -3.97 -9.13 -17.81
C ASP A 398 -4.48 -8.97 -19.27
N GLN A 399 -4.88 -7.75 -19.64
CA GLN A 399 -5.38 -7.50 -21.00
C GLN A 399 -4.31 -7.54 -22.12
N PHE A 400 -3.03 -7.70 -21.79
CA PHE A 400 -1.91 -7.70 -22.74
C PHE A 400 -1.36 -9.10 -23.01
N HIS A 401 -1.88 -10.11 -22.33
CA HIS A 401 -1.43 -11.50 -22.43
C HIS A 401 -2.63 -12.42 -22.66
N ASP A 402 -2.37 -13.57 -23.29
CA ASP A 402 -3.38 -14.61 -23.54
C ASP A 402 -3.17 -15.86 -22.65
N THR A 403 -2.05 -15.93 -21.93
CA THR A 403 -1.71 -17.01 -21.00
C THR A 403 -1.12 -16.43 -19.71
N THR A 404 -0.94 -17.27 -18.70
CA THR A 404 -0.33 -16.96 -17.40
C THR A 404 1.17 -17.28 -17.34
N ASP A 405 1.83 -17.47 -18.48
CA ASP A 405 3.25 -17.87 -18.58
C ASP A 405 4.22 -16.68 -18.51
N TYR A 406 3.82 -15.61 -17.83
CA TYR A 406 4.61 -14.42 -17.59
C TYR A 406 4.48 -13.99 -16.13
N ILE A 407 5.36 -13.09 -15.71
CA ILE A 407 5.22 -12.39 -14.43
C ILE A 407 5.89 -11.03 -14.55
N TYR A 408 5.23 -9.97 -14.07
CA TYR A 408 5.87 -8.66 -13.97
C TYR A 408 6.74 -8.60 -12.72
N LEU A 409 7.96 -8.08 -12.86
CA LEU A 409 8.90 -7.85 -11.75
C LEU A 409 9.18 -6.35 -11.61
N LEU A 410 8.73 -5.75 -10.50
CA LEU A 410 8.87 -4.32 -10.22
C LEU A 410 9.79 -4.11 -9.02
N GLY A 411 10.65 -3.10 -9.05
CA GLY A 411 11.63 -2.80 -8.00
C GLY A 411 12.99 -3.50 -8.17
N ALA A 412 13.07 -4.50 -9.05
CA ALA A 412 14.22 -5.40 -9.17
C ALA A 412 15.54 -4.70 -9.55
N ASN A 413 15.47 -3.52 -10.18
CA ASN A 413 16.65 -2.74 -10.61
C ASN A 413 16.98 -1.52 -9.75
N HIS A 414 16.09 -1.11 -8.83
CA HIS A 414 16.12 0.27 -8.34
C HIS A 414 17.22 0.57 -7.32
N LEU A 415 17.52 -0.39 -6.45
CA LEU A 415 18.48 -0.19 -5.35
C LEU A 415 19.73 -1.05 -5.51
N LYS A 416 19.58 -2.26 -6.08
CA LYS A 416 20.68 -3.16 -6.45
C LYS A 416 20.28 -3.97 -7.68
N PRO A 417 21.01 -3.90 -8.81
CA PRO A 417 20.72 -4.72 -10.00
C PRO A 417 20.86 -6.22 -9.74
N LYS A 418 21.46 -6.59 -8.60
CA LYS A 418 21.63 -7.97 -8.14
C LYS A 418 20.32 -8.77 -8.10
N LEU A 419 19.22 -8.16 -7.68
CA LEU A 419 17.92 -8.84 -7.58
C LEU A 419 17.38 -9.26 -8.96
N LYS A 420 17.51 -8.38 -9.96
CA LYS A 420 17.20 -8.71 -11.35
C LYS A 420 18.10 -9.82 -11.88
N VAL A 421 19.42 -9.69 -11.69
CA VAL A 421 20.38 -10.69 -12.19
C VAL A 421 20.07 -12.08 -11.62
N ILE A 422 19.85 -12.18 -10.30
CA ILE A 422 19.50 -13.45 -9.66
C ILE A 422 18.19 -14.02 -10.23
N SER A 423 17.13 -13.20 -10.31
CA SER A 423 15.82 -13.67 -10.80
C SER A 423 15.88 -14.12 -12.27
N ASP A 424 16.59 -13.37 -13.13
CA ASP A 424 16.77 -13.73 -14.54
C ASP A 424 17.55 -15.03 -14.70
N SER A 425 18.68 -15.16 -14.00
CA SER A 425 19.52 -16.36 -14.05
C SER A 425 18.78 -17.60 -13.57
N ILE A 426 18.03 -17.49 -12.47
CA ILE A 426 17.22 -18.59 -11.94
C ILE A 426 16.11 -18.96 -12.92
N ASN A 427 15.41 -17.98 -13.49
CA ASN A 427 14.31 -18.25 -14.41
C ASN A 427 14.77 -18.98 -15.69
N GLN A 428 15.97 -18.67 -16.20
CA GLN A 428 16.56 -19.34 -17.37
C GLN A 428 16.73 -20.85 -17.16
N ILE A 429 17.00 -21.28 -15.93
CA ILE A 429 17.28 -22.69 -15.59
C ILE A 429 16.11 -23.40 -14.89
N SER A 430 14.99 -22.71 -14.61
CA SER A 430 13.88 -23.25 -13.81
C SER A 430 12.52 -23.16 -14.50
N THR A 431 11.76 -22.09 -14.24
CA THR A 431 10.34 -21.96 -14.57
C THR A 431 10.11 -21.45 -15.98
N LYS A 432 11.10 -20.77 -16.57
CA LYS A 432 11.06 -20.20 -17.93
C LYS A 432 9.84 -19.31 -18.18
N LEU A 433 9.40 -18.60 -17.14
CA LEU A 433 8.38 -17.57 -17.28
C LEU A 433 8.91 -16.43 -18.14
N GLN A 434 8.04 -15.76 -18.89
CA GLN A 434 8.38 -14.45 -19.46
C GLN A 434 8.47 -13.44 -18.32
N LEU A 435 9.69 -13.09 -17.90
CA LEU A 435 9.92 -12.02 -16.93
C LEU A 435 9.74 -10.67 -17.63
N ASP A 436 8.70 -9.94 -17.25
CA ASP A 436 8.35 -8.67 -17.87
C ASP A 436 8.66 -7.50 -16.92
N TYR A 437 9.39 -6.50 -17.42
CA TYR A 437 9.82 -5.32 -16.67
C TYR A 437 9.13 -4.04 -17.15
N LYS A 438 8.05 -4.15 -17.94
CA LYS A 438 7.30 -3.03 -18.55
C LYS A 438 6.92 -1.92 -17.57
N TYR A 439 6.61 -2.28 -16.32
CA TYR A 439 6.19 -1.33 -15.29
C TYR A 439 7.29 -1.03 -14.25
N ASP A 440 8.51 -1.56 -14.41
CA ASP A 440 9.64 -1.38 -13.49
C ASP A 440 10.30 0.00 -13.65
N THR A 441 9.54 1.07 -13.37
CA THR A 441 10.02 2.44 -13.39
C THR A 441 9.37 3.28 -12.28
N PRO A 442 10.14 4.14 -11.56
CA PRO A 442 9.60 4.97 -10.47
C PRO A 442 8.43 5.88 -10.84
N ASP A 443 8.28 6.22 -12.12
CA ASP A 443 7.21 7.07 -12.66
C ASP A 443 5.89 6.33 -12.88
N ASN A 444 5.92 4.99 -12.88
CA ASN A 444 4.71 4.18 -12.99
C ASN A 444 4.04 4.04 -11.62
N PHE A 445 2.73 4.26 -11.53
CA PHE A 445 2.02 4.12 -10.26
C PHE A 445 2.09 2.68 -9.70
N LEU A 446 2.10 1.65 -10.56
CA LEU A 446 2.18 0.24 -10.16
C LEU A 446 3.49 -0.07 -9.43
N TYR A 447 4.56 0.67 -9.72
CA TYR A 447 5.84 0.54 -9.04
C TYR A 447 5.74 0.75 -7.52
N ARG A 448 4.75 1.53 -7.07
CA ARG A 448 4.50 1.87 -5.67
C ARG A 448 3.16 1.34 -5.14
N ALA A 449 2.55 0.39 -5.83
CA ALA A 449 1.17 -0.03 -5.62
C ALA A 449 1.00 -1.32 -4.80
N SER A 450 2.08 -1.87 -4.22
CA SER A 450 2.00 -3.00 -3.29
C SER A 450 3.11 -2.88 -2.22
N ASP A 451 3.17 -3.83 -1.28
CA ASP A 451 3.93 -3.72 -0.03
C ASP A 451 5.45 -3.57 -0.20
N GLN A 452 6.03 -3.98 -1.35
CA GLN A 452 7.44 -3.76 -1.65
C GLN A 452 7.84 -2.28 -1.55
N ALA A 453 6.89 -1.38 -1.83
CA ALA A 453 7.14 0.05 -1.86
C ALA A 453 7.60 0.58 -0.49
N SER A 454 7.12 -0.02 0.60
CA SER A 454 7.53 0.31 1.96
C SER A 454 9.00 -0.01 2.24
N PHE A 455 9.51 -1.09 1.63
CA PHE A 455 10.93 -1.49 1.72
C PHE A 455 11.81 -0.61 0.83
N VAL A 456 11.39 -0.39 -0.42
CA VAL A 456 12.13 0.46 -1.38
C VAL A 456 12.32 1.86 -0.82
N LYS A 457 11.30 2.43 -0.16
CA LYS A 457 11.38 3.74 0.50
C LYS A 457 12.50 3.82 1.54
N HIS A 458 12.76 2.72 2.25
CA HIS A 458 13.82 2.63 3.26
C HIS A 458 15.17 2.19 2.68
N GLY A 459 15.34 2.19 1.35
CA GLY A 459 16.57 1.78 0.70
C GLY A 459 16.84 0.27 0.74
N ILE A 460 15.81 -0.53 1.03
CA ILE A 460 15.89 -2.00 1.02
C ILE A 460 15.50 -2.51 -0.37
N PRO A 461 16.38 -3.26 -1.06
CA PRO A 461 16.07 -3.86 -2.36
C PRO A 461 14.84 -4.76 -2.27
N ALA A 462 13.89 -4.60 -3.20
CA ALA A 462 12.66 -5.41 -3.19
C ALA A 462 12.21 -5.76 -4.60
N ILE A 463 11.58 -6.93 -4.75
CA ILE A 463 10.88 -7.33 -5.98
C ILE A 463 9.40 -7.47 -5.66
N PHE A 464 8.57 -6.93 -6.55
CA PHE A 464 7.15 -7.16 -6.61
C PHE A 464 6.80 -8.07 -7.79
N TYR A 465 6.29 -9.27 -7.49
CA TYR A 465 5.80 -10.27 -8.43
C TYR A 465 4.28 -10.18 -8.56
N PHE A 466 3.77 -9.85 -9.75
CA PHE A 466 2.34 -9.87 -10.05
C PHE A 466 2.04 -10.14 -11.52
N ASN A 467 0.87 -10.70 -11.82
CA ASN A 467 0.46 -10.94 -13.20
C ASN A 467 -0.29 -9.75 -13.84
N GLY A 468 -0.38 -8.60 -13.19
CA GLY A 468 -1.04 -7.42 -13.77
C GLY A 468 -2.54 -7.33 -13.46
N LEU A 469 -3.14 -6.22 -13.91
CA LEU A 469 -4.54 -5.91 -13.62
C LEU A 469 -5.49 -6.56 -14.62
N HIS A 470 -6.64 -7.01 -14.13
CA HIS A 470 -7.68 -7.63 -14.94
C HIS A 470 -9.09 -7.10 -14.61
N LYS A 471 -10.08 -7.44 -15.43
CA LYS A 471 -11.47 -6.94 -15.31
C LYS A 471 -12.14 -7.19 -13.95
N ASP A 472 -11.75 -8.26 -13.26
CA ASP A 472 -12.29 -8.62 -11.93
C ASP A 472 -11.54 -7.97 -10.76
N TYR A 473 -10.52 -7.14 -11.01
CA TYR A 473 -9.72 -6.48 -9.97
C TYR A 473 -10.60 -5.58 -9.08
N HIS A 474 -10.50 -5.77 -7.76
CA HIS A 474 -11.36 -5.12 -6.76
C HIS A 474 -12.87 -5.30 -7.03
N GLN A 475 -13.29 -6.43 -7.60
CA GLN A 475 -14.70 -6.76 -7.83
C GLN A 475 -15.12 -7.98 -7.01
N ALA A 476 -16.41 -8.08 -6.69
CA ALA A 476 -17.00 -9.28 -6.10
C ALA A 476 -16.80 -10.54 -6.96
N SER A 477 -16.55 -10.36 -8.26
CA SER A 477 -16.27 -11.42 -9.21
C SER A 477 -14.81 -11.93 -9.17
N ASP A 478 -13.95 -11.43 -8.28
CA ASP A 478 -12.61 -12.00 -8.04
C ASP A 478 -12.71 -13.29 -7.19
N THR A 479 -13.03 -14.39 -7.86
CA THR A 479 -13.33 -15.69 -7.24
C THR A 479 -12.33 -16.78 -7.62
N ALA A 480 -12.21 -17.81 -6.78
CA ALA A 480 -11.18 -18.84 -6.88
C ALA A 480 -11.27 -19.69 -8.15
N GLU A 481 -12.46 -19.82 -8.77
CA GLU A 481 -12.67 -20.61 -9.97
C GLU A 481 -11.97 -20.03 -11.21
N LYS A 482 -11.58 -18.75 -11.14
CA LYS A 482 -10.89 -18.04 -12.23
C LYS A 482 -9.37 -18.13 -12.14
N ILE A 483 -8.83 -18.77 -11.10
CA ILE A 483 -7.41 -18.82 -10.82
C ILE A 483 -6.76 -20.00 -11.55
N ASP A 484 -5.66 -19.73 -12.27
CA ASP A 484 -4.72 -20.75 -12.70
C ASP A 484 -3.74 -21.08 -11.57
N PHE A 485 -4.04 -22.14 -10.82
CA PHE A 485 -3.18 -22.58 -9.72
C PHE A 485 -1.84 -23.15 -10.18
N GLN A 486 -1.71 -23.60 -11.43
CA GLN A 486 -0.40 -24.02 -11.96
C GLN A 486 0.49 -22.81 -12.19
N ALA A 487 -0.06 -21.68 -12.63
CA ALA A 487 0.68 -20.43 -12.72
C ALA A 487 1.15 -19.94 -11.36
N ILE A 488 0.30 -20.00 -10.33
CA ILE A 488 0.71 -19.67 -8.95
C ILE A 488 1.88 -20.56 -8.51
N LYS A 489 1.83 -21.87 -8.78
CA LYS A 489 2.95 -22.79 -8.49
C LYS A 489 4.22 -22.38 -9.25
N ARG A 490 4.14 -22.08 -10.56
CA ARG A 490 5.30 -21.66 -11.36
C ARG A 490 5.94 -20.38 -10.81
N VAL A 491 5.14 -19.39 -10.42
CA VAL A 491 5.66 -18.16 -9.80
C VAL A 491 6.25 -18.45 -8.43
N SER A 492 5.61 -19.28 -7.62
CA SER A 492 6.11 -19.68 -6.29
C SER A 492 7.45 -20.44 -6.39
N GLU A 493 7.64 -21.26 -7.42
CA GLU A 493 8.92 -21.92 -7.72
C GLU A 493 10.03 -20.89 -7.97
N LEU A 494 9.77 -19.89 -8.80
CA LEU A 494 10.72 -18.81 -9.09
C LEU A 494 11.07 -18.03 -7.82
N VAL A 495 10.08 -17.66 -7.02
CA VAL A 495 10.28 -16.93 -5.76
C VAL A 495 11.06 -17.78 -4.75
N PHE A 496 10.71 -19.06 -4.59
CA PHE A 496 11.44 -19.98 -3.70
C PHE A 496 12.91 -20.07 -4.08
N LEU A 497 13.21 -20.28 -5.37
CA LEU A 497 14.58 -20.39 -5.85
C LEU A 497 15.34 -19.06 -5.68
N THR A 498 14.70 -17.93 -5.99
CA THR A 498 15.28 -16.60 -5.79
C THR A 498 15.59 -16.35 -4.32
N ALA A 499 14.66 -16.70 -3.42
CA ALA A 499 14.86 -16.63 -1.99
C ALA A 499 15.98 -17.56 -1.51
N TRP A 500 16.08 -18.78 -2.05
CA TRP A 500 17.10 -19.74 -1.70
C TRP A 500 18.50 -19.22 -2.00
N GLU A 501 18.70 -18.62 -3.18
CA GLU A 501 19.96 -18.00 -3.56
C GLU A 501 20.29 -16.82 -2.64
N LEU A 502 19.35 -15.89 -2.47
CA LEU A 502 19.52 -14.73 -1.59
C LEU A 502 19.80 -15.11 -0.13
N ALA A 503 19.22 -16.20 0.35
CA ALA A 503 19.42 -16.65 1.71
C ALA A 503 20.78 -17.36 1.93
N ASN A 504 21.48 -17.76 0.87
CA ASN A 504 22.71 -18.57 0.94
C ASN A 504 23.95 -17.93 0.32
N GLU A 505 23.80 -16.89 -0.50
CA GLU A 505 24.92 -16.17 -1.11
C GLU A 505 25.88 -15.55 -0.07
N ASN A 506 27.17 -15.45 -0.40
CA ASN A 506 28.20 -14.90 0.49
C ASN A 506 28.26 -13.37 0.52
#